data_AF-A0AA35TZA9-F1
#
_entry.id   AF-A0AA35TZA9-F1
#
_cell.length_a   1.000
_cell.length_b   1.000
_cell.length_c   1.000
_cell.angle_alpha   90.00
_cell.angle_beta   90.00
_cell.angle_gamma   90.00
#
_symmetry.space_group_name_H-M   'P 1'
#
loop_
_entity.id
_entity.type
_entity.pdbx_description
1 polymer ?
#
loop_
_entity_poly.entity_id
_entity_poly.type
_entity_poly.pdbx_seq_one_letter_code
_entity_poly.pdbx_strand_id
1 'polypeptide(L)'
;MYEPIPAPISTLYTVDQLYSQINFTVHRYYHLSDEALGQYGYSWRDSNPFTDLNVLHMEILQFDDSSINPTTKTAHFSHGEHWHQYVLNEDISSGFLNKSELKSNLTSIQKMKIAFDLSSIYVSQHTAPKCFLFQIEIMITNDIASGNMPVCMTLKTQQSACHNHTNAEPIVNNCSAKFSRPIAFLRRKFTRIMVIRWR
;
A
#
# COMPACT_ATOMS: atom_id res chain seq x y z
N MET A 1 -9.17 -23.64 -7.61
CA MET A 1 -9.11 -22.50 -8.55
C MET A 1 -7.96 -21.62 -8.11
N TYR A 2 -6.97 -21.37 -8.98
CA TYR A 2 -5.81 -20.53 -8.66
C TYR A 2 -6.17 -19.09 -9.02
N GLU A 3 -6.24 -18.17 -8.06
CA GLU A 3 -6.45 -16.74 -8.39
C GLU A 3 -5.20 -16.22 -9.12
N PRO A 4 -5.36 -15.44 -10.21
CA PRO A 4 -4.21 -14.87 -10.92
C PRO A 4 -3.44 -13.92 -9.99
N ILE A 5 -2.12 -14.12 -9.91
CA ILE A 5 -1.24 -13.22 -9.15
C ILE A 5 -1.27 -11.86 -9.84
N PRO A 6 -1.60 -10.76 -9.14
CA PRO A 6 -1.58 -9.43 -9.72
C PRO A 6 -0.17 -9.07 -10.19
N ALA A 7 -0.08 -8.37 -11.32
CA ALA A 7 1.20 -7.88 -11.83
C ALA A 7 1.92 -7.01 -10.78
N PRO A 8 3.25 -7.10 -10.67
CA PRO A 8 4.00 -6.31 -9.70
C PRO A 8 3.87 -4.82 -10.02
N ILE A 9 3.62 -4.02 -8.98
CA ILE A 9 3.55 -2.55 -9.07
C ILE A 9 4.94 -1.92 -8.94
N SER A 10 5.88 -2.64 -8.33
CA SER A 10 7.29 -2.26 -8.25
C SER A 10 8.16 -3.49 -7.98
N THR A 11 9.49 -3.30 -8.00
CA THR A 11 10.46 -4.36 -7.69
C THR A 11 11.60 -3.75 -6.89
N LEU A 12 11.97 -4.42 -5.80
CA LEU A 12 13.04 -4.00 -4.90
C LEU A 12 14.30 -4.83 -5.20
N TYR A 13 15.47 -4.20 -5.11
CA TYR A 13 16.76 -4.83 -5.41
C TYR A 13 17.75 -4.72 -4.25
N THR A 14 17.41 -3.96 -3.20
CA THR A 14 18.30 -3.69 -2.07
C THR A 14 17.53 -3.76 -0.75
N VAL A 15 18.25 -4.11 0.32
CA VAL A 15 17.71 -4.11 1.69
C VAL A 15 17.17 -2.72 2.08
N ASP A 16 17.85 -1.67 1.60
CA ASP A 16 17.50 -0.28 1.88
C ASP A 16 16.17 0.10 1.23
N GLN A 17 15.92 -0.35 0.00
CA GLN A 17 14.64 -0.17 -0.67
C GLN A 17 13.52 -0.94 0.03
N LEU A 18 13.78 -2.18 0.46
CA LEU A 18 12.82 -2.96 1.24
C LEU A 18 12.43 -2.25 2.54
N TYR A 19 13.42 -1.84 3.32
CA TYR A 19 13.19 -1.13 4.56
C TYR A 19 12.46 0.20 4.35
N SER A 20 12.87 0.97 3.33
CA SER A 20 12.23 2.24 2.98
C SER A 20 10.78 2.05 2.53
N GLN A 21 10.47 0.98 1.80
CA GLN A 21 9.12 0.65 1.36
C GLN A 21 8.21 0.30 2.55
N ILE A 22 8.71 -0.50 3.49
CA ILE A 22 7.98 -0.83 4.72
C ILE A 22 7.72 0.44 5.53
N ASN A 23 8.76 1.23 5.78
CA ASN A 23 8.64 2.47 6.56
C ASN A 23 7.69 3.48 5.90
N PHE A 24 7.79 3.64 4.58
CA PHE A 24 6.87 4.47 3.81
C PHE A 24 5.43 4.00 3.96
N THR A 25 5.19 2.69 3.89
CA THR A 25 3.83 2.11 4.03
C THR A 25 3.27 2.39 5.43
N VAL A 26 4.08 2.17 6.48
CA VAL A 26 3.69 2.47 7.86
C VAL A 26 3.35 3.94 8.03
N HIS A 27 4.24 4.84 7.60
CA HIS A 27 4.04 6.28 7.71
C HIS A 27 2.76 6.72 6.97
N ARG A 28 2.55 6.30 5.72
CA ARG A 28 1.35 6.66 4.95
C ARG A 28 0.07 6.10 5.55
N TYR A 29 0.12 4.93 6.19
CA TYR A 29 -1.03 4.39 6.89
C TYR A 29 -1.41 5.28 8.08
N TYR A 30 -0.45 5.69 8.91
CA TYR A 30 -0.72 6.51 10.11
C TYR A 30 -1.04 7.98 9.82
N HIS A 31 -0.55 8.54 8.70
CA HIS A 31 -0.88 9.91 8.28
C HIS A 31 -1.93 9.98 7.16
N LEU A 32 -2.70 8.91 6.96
CA LEU A 32 -3.67 8.83 5.87
C LEU A 32 -4.72 9.95 5.91
N SER A 33 -5.18 10.33 7.11
CA SER A 33 -6.17 11.40 7.30
C SER A 33 -5.71 12.77 6.81
N ASP A 34 -4.40 13.02 6.87
CA ASP A 34 -3.81 14.33 6.63
C ASP A 34 -3.31 14.47 5.18
N GLU A 35 -2.95 13.35 4.55
CA GLU A 35 -2.27 13.33 3.26
C GLU A 35 -3.15 12.81 2.11
N ALA A 36 -4.22 12.07 2.40
CA ALA A 36 -5.10 11.53 1.36
C ALA A 36 -6.03 12.60 0.77
N LEU A 37 -6.26 12.53 -0.55
CA LEU A 37 -7.28 13.36 -1.21
C LEU A 37 -8.71 12.89 -0.91
N GLY A 38 -8.88 11.59 -0.62
CA GLY A 38 -10.16 10.99 -0.30
C GLY A 38 -10.41 10.95 1.20
N GLN A 39 -11.68 10.90 1.60
CA GLN A 39 -12.06 10.70 2.99
C GLN A 39 -12.01 9.20 3.31
N TYR A 40 -10.95 8.80 4.00
CA TYR A 40 -10.77 7.43 4.49
C TYR A 40 -10.78 7.42 6.01
N GLY A 41 -11.41 6.40 6.59
CA GLY A 41 -11.33 6.11 8.01
C GLY A 41 -10.80 4.71 8.24
N TYR A 42 -10.10 4.47 9.34
CA TYR A 42 -9.69 3.12 9.72
C TYR A 42 -10.93 2.27 10.02
N SER A 43 -10.94 1.02 9.58
CA SER A 43 -12.05 0.14 9.88
C SER A 43 -12.00 -0.23 11.37
N TRP A 44 -13.08 0.02 12.11
CA TRP A 44 -13.25 -0.47 13.47
C TRP A 44 -14.08 -1.75 13.44
N ARG A 45 -13.44 -2.92 13.41
CA ARG A 45 -14.10 -4.17 13.80
C ARG A 45 -14.09 -4.30 15.31
N ASP A 46 -15.25 -4.52 15.89
CA ASP A 46 -15.39 -4.97 17.27
C ASP A 46 -15.12 -6.49 17.31
N SER A 47 -13.88 -6.96 17.46
CA SER A 47 -13.49 -8.12 18.30
C SER A 47 -12.14 -8.77 17.96
N ASN A 48 -11.23 -8.71 18.94
CA ASN A 48 -9.93 -9.40 19.06
C ASN A 48 -8.76 -8.80 18.25
N PRO A 49 -7.81 -8.10 18.92
CA PRO A 49 -6.73 -7.33 18.28
C PRO A 49 -5.69 -8.16 17.50
N PHE A 50 -5.74 -9.49 17.60
CA PHE A 50 -4.85 -10.40 16.85
C PHE A 50 -5.52 -11.03 15.62
N THR A 51 -6.85 -10.90 15.48
CA THR A 51 -7.61 -11.37 14.30
C THR A 51 -8.28 -10.22 13.54
N ASP A 52 -8.28 -9.02 14.11
CA ASP A 52 -8.85 -7.81 13.52
C ASP A 52 -7.82 -7.07 12.68
N LEU A 53 -8.03 -7.01 11.36
CA LEU A 53 -7.28 -6.22 10.36
C LEU A 53 -7.39 -4.69 10.56
N ASN A 54 -7.77 -4.24 11.75
CA ASN A 54 -7.97 -2.84 12.12
C ASN A 54 -6.64 -2.12 12.39
N VAL A 55 -5.58 -2.88 12.66
CA VAL A 55 -4.23 -2.35 12.82
C VAL A 55 -3.43 -2.69 11.58
N LEU A 56 -2.38 -1.93 11.29
CA LEU A 56 -1.45 -2.31 10.23
C LEU A 56 -0.70 -3.58 10.66
N HIS A 57 -1.00 -4.71 10.03
CA HIS A 57 -0.33 -5.98 10.32
C HIS A 57 0.70 -6.29 9.26
N MET A 58 1.78 -6.92 9.69
CA MET A 58 2.75 -7.55 8.82
C MET A 58 2.85 -9.04 9.17
N GLU A 59 3.02 -9.87 8.15
CA GLU A 59 3.29 -11.29 8.28
C GLU A 59 4.53 -11.60 7.47
N ILE A 60 5.48 -12.34 8.04
CA ILE A 60 6.70 -12.79 7.35
C ILE A 60 6.69 -14.31 7.32
N LEU A 61 6.69 -14.88 6.12
CA LEU A 61 6.94 -16.30 5.88
C LEU A 61 8.44 -16.50 5.72
N GLN A 62 9.03 -17.31 6.59
CA GLN A 62 10.45 -17.65 6.54
C GLN A 62 10.71 -19.12 6.88
N PHE A 63 11.85 -19.63 6.43
CA PHE A 63 12.41 -20.90 6.90
C PHE A 63 12.94 -20.77 8.33
N ASP A 64 12.76 -21.80 9.16
CA ASP A 64 13.29 -21.83 10.53
C ASP A 64 14.81 -21.79 10.59
N ASP A 65 15.45 -22.53 9.69
CA ASP A 65 16.89 -22.55 9.50
C ASP A 65 17.19 -22.49 8.01
N SER A 66 18.01 -21.52 7.62
CA SER A 66 18.52 -21.43 6.27
C SER A 66 19.95 -20.91 6.26
N SER A 67 20.78 -21.53 5.43
CA SER A 67 22.08 -20.98 5.09
C SER A 67 22.39 -21.23 3.63
N ILE A 68 22.93 -20.22 2.97
CA ILE A 68 23.35 -20.30 1.57
C ILE A 68 24.78 -19.78 1.52
N ASN A 69 25.69 -20.60 1.00
CA ASN A 69 27.05 -20.19 0.73
C ASN A 69 27.34 -20.41 -0.76
N PRO A 70 27.26 -19.33 -1.57
CA PRO A 70 27.53 -19.41 -3.01
C PRO A 70 28.98 -19.81 -3.33
N THR A 71 29.94 -19.47 -2.47
CA THR A 71 31.36 -19.78 -2.66
C THR A 71 31.63 -21.26 -2.56
N THR A 72 31.05 -21.93 -1.55
CA THR A 72 31.16 -23.39 -1.38
C THR A 72 30.10 -24.16 -2.14
N LYS A 73 29.14 -23.47 -2.77
CA LYS A 73 27.97 -24.06 -3.45
C LYS A 73 27.15 -24.96 -2.54
N THR A 74 27.06 -24.59 -1.26
CA THR A 74 26.27 -25.33 -0.27
C THR A 74 25.05 -24.52 0.12
N ALA A 75 23.93 -25.22 0.28
CA ALA A 75 22.72 -24.64 0.84
C ALA A 75 22.11 -25.62 1.84
N HIS A 76 21.58 -25.08 2.93
CA HIS A 76 20.84 -25.81 3.93
C HIS A 76 19.53 -25.07 4.16
N PHE A 77 18.42 -25.80 4.13
CA PHE A 77 17.10 -25.27 4.45
C PHE A 77 16.38 -26.31 5.32
N SER A 78 15.80 -25.86 6.42
CA SER A 78 14.86 -26.65 7.20
C SER A 78 13.59 -26.93 6.38
N HIS A 79 12.93 -28.06 6.64
CA HIS A 79 11.63 -28.35 6.03
C HIS A 79 10.47 -27.56 6.66
N GLY A 80 10.72 -26.85 7.77
CA GLY A 80 9.74 -26.00 8.45
C GLY A 80 9.69 -24.59 7.86
N GLU A 81 8.45 -24.12 7.61
CA GLU A 81 8.14 -22.74 7.25
C GLU A 81 7.16 -22.19 8.28
N HIS A 82 7.42 -20.97 8.77
CA HIS A 82 6.59 -20.35 9.79
C HIS A 82 6.23 -18.92 9.40
N TRP A 83 4.96 -18.59 9.65
CA TRP A 83 4.47 -17.21 9.59
C TRP A 83 4.71 -16.53 10.92
N HIS A 84 5.51 -15.47 10.91
CA HIS A 84 5.65 -14.56 12.03
C HIS A 84 4.72 -13.37 11.83
N GLN A 85 3.85 -13.12 12.80
CA GLN A 85 2.90 -12.04 12.78
C GLN A 85 3.37 -10.87 13.62
N TYR A 86 3.08 -9.69 13.12
CA TYR A 86 3.68 -8.45 13.55
C TYR A 86 2.63 -7.35 13.50
N VAL A 87 2.51 -6.57 14.57
CA VAL A 87 1.65 -5.38 14.61
C VAL A 87 2.55 -4.17 14.41
N LEU A 88 2.30 -3.38 13.37
CA LEU A 88 3.10 -2.21 13.01
C LEU A 88 2.48 -0.94 13.59
N ASN A 89 3.28 -0.18 14.35
CA ASN A 89 2.91 1.10 14.97
C ASN A 89 3.77 2.24 14.40
N GLU A 90 3.36 3.49 14.61
CA GLU A 90 4.09 4.68 14.13
C GLU A 90 5.51 4.76 14.74
N ASP A 91 5.64 4.48 16.04
CA ASP A 91 6.90 4.50 16.79
C ASP A 91 7.86 3.35 16.42
N ILE A 92 7.34 2.31 15.76
CA ILE A 92 8.06 1.07 15.43
C ILE A 92 9.12 1.29 14.34
N SER A 93 9.07 2.44 13.64
CA SER A 93 10.11 2.91 12.72
C SER A 93 11.52 2.98 13.33
N SER A 94 11.66 2.89 14.65
CA SER A 94 12.95 2.88 15.34
C SER A 94 13.50 1.52 15.80
N GLY A 95 12.70 0.43 15.83
CA GLY A 95 13.15 -0.80 16.52
C GLY A 95 12.65 -2.16 16.02
N PHE A 96 11.62 -2.22 15.17
CA PHE A 96 10.91 -3.48 14.89
C PHE A 96 11.56 -4.38 13.85
N LEU A 97 12.31 -3.78 12.93
CA LEU A 97 13.18 -4.47 12.01
C LEU A 97 14.50 -3.75 12.12
N ASN A 98 15.34 -4.15 13.08
CA ASN A 98 16.70 -3.68 13.05
C ASN A 98 17.25 -4.05 11.67
N LYS A 99 17.67 -3.05 10.89
CA LYS A 99 18.13 -3.24 9.51
C LYS A 99 19.21 -4.34 9.43
N SER A 100 20.02 -4.51 10.48
CA SER A 100 20.99 -5.59 10.58
C SER A 100 20.38 -6.98 10.71
N GLU A 101 19.31 -7.13 11.51
CA GLU A 101 18.59 -8.41 11.68
C GLU A 101 17.82 -8.79 10.42
N LEU A 102 17.17 -7.81 9.78
CA LEU A 102 16.53 -8.06 8.50
C LEU A 102 17.58 -8.52 7.48
N LYS A 103 18.72 -7.83 7.40
CA LYS A 103 19.82 -8.19 6.49
C LYS A 103 20.37 -9.60 6.75
N SER A 104 20.52 -10.01 8.00
CA SER A 104 21.04 -11.35 8.32
C SER A 104 20.06 -12.47 7.95
N ASN A 105 18.76 -12.16 7.93
CA ASN A 105 17.70 -13.15 7.73
C ASN A 105 17.08 -13.12 6.33
N LEU A 106 17.52 -12.24 5.41
CA LEU A 106 16.93 -12.14 4.07
C LEU A 106 16.94 -13.44 3.29
N THR A 107 17.90 -14.34 3.53
CA THR A 107 17.96 -15.65 2.86
C THR A 107 16.89 -16.62 3.36
N SER A 108 16.37 -16.43 4.59
CA SER A 108 15.30 -17.26 5.13
C SER A 108 13.91 -16.74 4.74
N ILE A 109 13.78 -15.44 4.48
CA ILE A 109 12.49 -14.79 4.18
C ILE A 109 12.05 -15.15 2.76
N GLN A 110 10.87 -15.75 2.63
CA GLN A 110 10.25 -16.07 1.35
C GLN A 110 9.21 -15.02 0.93
N LYS A 111 8.41 -14.54 1.87
CA LYS A 111 7.32 -13.60 1.60
C LYS A 111 7.09 -12.71 2.80
N MET A 112 6.78 -11.45 2.52
CA MET A 112 6.20 -10.52 3.48
C MET A 112 4.82 -10.11 2.99
N LYS A 113 3.90 -9.93 3.92
CA LYS A 113 2.55 -9.48 3.66
C LYS A 113 2.25 -8.35 4.63
N ILE A 114 1.85 -7.19 4.13
CA ILE A 114 1.35 -6.07 4.93
C ILE A 114 -0.13 -5.92 4.60
N ALA A 115 -1.00 -5.97 5.62
CA ALA A 115 -2.44 -5.95 5.42
C ALA A 115 -3.11 -4.97 6.38
N PHE A 116 -4.12 -4.26 5.87
CA PHE A 116 -4.94 -3.33 6.63
C PHE A 116 -6.28 -3.05 5.93
N ASP A 117 -7.30 -2.72 6.72
CA ASP A 117 -8.63 -2.37 6.23
C ASP A 117 -8.88 -0.85 6.34
N LEU A 118 -9.41 -0.25 5.27
CA LEU A 118 -9.87 1.15 5.24
C LEU A 118 -11.36 1.22 4.92
N SER A 119 -12.02 2.23 5.43
CA SER A 119 -13.42 2.55 5.13
C SER A 119 -13.53 3.89 4.41
N SER A 120 -14.54 4.05 3.56
CA SER A 120 -14.86 5.34 2.94
C SER A 120 -16.36 5.46 2.67
N ILE A 121 -16.82 6.69 2.53
CA ILE A 121 -18.20 7.03 2.21
C ILE A 121 -18.23 7.81 0.91
N TYR A 122 -18.98 7.32 -0.06
CA TYR A 122 -19.29 8.04 -1.28
C TYR A 122 -20.63 8.76 -1.12
N VAL A 123 -20.61 10.08 -1.29
CA VAL A 123 -21.80 10.94 -1.26
C VAL A 123 -22.02 11.55 -2.63
N SER A 124 -23.24 11.47 -3.13
CA SER A 124 -23.67 12.11 -4.38
C SER A 124 -24.99 12.83 -4.14
N GLN A 125 -25.21 13.95 -4.84
CA GLN A 125 -26.40 14.81 -4.66
C GLN A 125 -27.72 14.09 -4.98
N HIS A 126 -27.68 13.00 -5.74
CA HIS A 126 -28.86 12.33 -6.27
C HIS A 126 -29.05 10.89 -5.77
N THR A 127 -28.14 10.38 -4.95
CA THR A 127 -28.21 9.00 -4.47
C THR A 127 -27.89 8.92 -2.99
N ALA A 128 -28.54 7.98 -2.30
CA ALA A 128 -28.17 7.65 -0.93
C ALA A 128 -26.66 7.33 -0.84
N PRO A 129 -26.01 7.73 0.26
CA PRO A 129 -24.58 7.50 0.46
C PRO A 129 -24.26 6.00 0.45
N LYS A 130 -23.10 5.67 -0.09
CA LYS A 130 -22.60 4.29 -0.16
C LYS A 130 -21.36 4.17 0.71
N CYS A 131 -21.35 3.15 1.55
CA CYS A 131 -20.20 2.84 2.40
C CYS A 131 -19.39 1.72 1.78
N PHE A 132 -18.06 1.87 1.82
CA PHE A 132 -17.11 0.92 1.27
C PHE A 132 -16.12 0.50 2.34
N LEU A 133 -15.82 -0.80 2.36
CA LEU A 133 -14.68 -1.38 3.05
C LEU A 133 -13.67 -1.83 2.00
N PHE A 134 -12.44 -1.34 2.14
CA PHE A 134 -11.29 -1.66 1.32
C PHE A 134 -10.34 -2.53 2.14
N GLN A 135 -10.12 -3.75 1.68
CA GLN A 135 -9.14 -4.65 2.27
C GLN A 135 -7.89 -4.61 1.40
N ILE A 136 -6.84 -4.01 1.93
CA ILE A 136 -5.59 -3.77 1.21
C ILE A 136 -4.56 -4.78 1.69
N GLU A 137 -3.91 -5.44 0.75
CA GLU A 137 -2.81 -6.36 1.02
C GLU A 137 -1.65 -6.05 0.09
N ILE A 138 -0.51 -5.71 0.67
CA ILE A 138 0.76 -5.49 -0.03
C ILE A 138 1.61 -6.74 0.22
N MET A 139 1.91 -7.48 -0.85
CA MET A 139 2.80 -8.64 -0.81
C MET A 139 4.16 -8.26 -1.38
N ILE A 140 5.21 -8.64 -0.65
CA ILE A 140 6.59 -8.58 -1.10
C ILE A 140 7.09 -10.02 -1.15
N THR A 141 7.36 -10.53 -2.33
CA THR A 141 7.87 -11.90 -2.50
C THR A 141 9.37 -11.86 -2.68
N ASN A 142 10.11 -12.76 -2.03
CA ASN A 142 11.53 -12.93 -2.26
C ASN A 142 11.75 -14.07 -3.26
N ASP A 143 12.00 -13.73 -4.51
CA ASP A 143 12.50 -14.70 -5.47
C ASP A 143 14.03 -14.78 -5.29
N ILE A 144 14.44 -15.66 -4.37
CA ILE A 144 15.82 -15.79 -3.89
C ILE A 144 16.79 -16.06 -5.05
N ALA A 145 16.31 -16.63 -6.17
CA ALA A 145 17.12 -16.93 -7.33
C ALA A 145 17.48 -15.69 -8.18
N SER A 146 16.68 -14.63 -8.13
CA SER A 146 16.81 -13.48 -9.05
C SER A 146 17.33 -12.21 -8.39
N GLY A 147 17.49 -12.21 -7.06
CA GLY A 147 17.96 -11.03 -6.30
C GLY A 147 17.00 -9.85 -6.40
N ASN A 148 15.74 -10.12 -6.75
CA ASN A 148 14.69 -9.13 -6.86
C ASN A 148 13.52 -9.52 -5.97
N MET A 149 12.83 -8.51 -5.44
CA MET A 149 11.64 -8.70 -4.61
C MET A 149 10.48 -7.93 -5.23
N PRO A 150 9.62 -8.59 -6.03
CA PRO A 150 8.42 -7.95 -6.57
C PRO A 150 7.50 -7.49 -5.43
N VAL A 151 6.92 -6.32 -5.59
CA VAL A 151 5.87 -5.78 -4.73
C VAL A 151 4.56 -5.82 -5.49
N CYS A 152 3.59 -6.52 -4.93
CA CYS A 152 2.23 -6.61 -5.46
C CYS A 152 1.27 -5.99 -4.45
N MET A 153 0.22 -5.32 -4.94
CA MET A 153 -0.85 -4.80 -4.09
C MET A 153 -2.18 -5.38 -4.58
N THR A 154 -2.96 -5.93 -3.66
CA THR A 154 -4.34 -6.31 -3.92
C THR A 154 -5.29 -5.41 -3.13
N LEU A 155 -6.42 -5.11 -3.77
CA LEU A 155 -7.50 -4.32 -3.19
C LEU A 155 -8.79 -5.10 -3.37
N LYS A 156 -9.38 -5.55 -2.26
CA LYS A 156 -10.73 -6.12 -2.25
C LYS A 156 -11.69 -5.06 -1.72
N THR A 157 -12.76 -4.80 -2.46
CA THR A 157 -13.76 -3.80 -2.07
C THR A 157 -15.08 -4.48 -1.74
N GLN A 158 -15.64 -4.16 -0.59
CA GLN A 158 -16.97 -4.60 -0.17
C GLN A 158 -17.85 -3.37 0.02
N GLN A 159 -19.01 -3.34 -0.65
CA GLN A 159 -20.00 -2.30 -0.44
C GLN A 159 -20.97 -2.74 0.66
N SER A 160 -21.24 -1.87 1.63
CA SER A 160 -22.23 -2.10 2.68
C SER A 160 -23.19 -0.91 2.80
N ALA A 161 -24.31 -1.13 3.47
CA ALA A 161 -25.21 -0.04 3.84
C ALA A 161 -24.57 0.79 4.96
N CYS A 162 -24.60 2.12 4.84
CA CYS A 162 -24.14 3.00 5.90
C CYS A 162 -25.07 2.89 7.12
N HIS A 163 -24.50 2.66 8.32
CA HIS A 163 -25.28 2.63 9.56
C HIS A 163 -25.79 4.04 9.90
N ASN A 164 -27.09 4.15 10.22
CA ASN A 164 -27.78 5.36 10.64
C ASN A 164 -27.71 6.56 9.68
N HIS A 165 -28.46 6.50 8.59
CA HIS A 165 -29.12 7.72 8.09
C HIS A 165 -30.55 7.76 8.64
N THR A 166 -30.73 8.24 9.87
CA THR A 166 -32.02 8.82 10.25
C THR A 166 -32.20 10.05 9.37
N ASN A 167 -33.03 9.91 8.33
CA ASN A 167 -33.53 10.94 7.41
C ASN A 167 -33.02 12.36 7.71
N ALA A 168 -31.84 12.71 7.19
CA ALA A 168 -31.43 14.10 7.15
C ALA A 168 -32.36 14.80 6.15
N GLU A 169 -33.20 15.71 6.65
CA GLU A 169 -34.06 16.56 5.82
C GLU A 169 -33.22 17.22 4.71
N PRO A 170 -33.79 17.40 3.51
CA PRO A 170 -33.06 18.02 2.40
C PRO A 170 -32.71 19.46 2.76
N ILE A 171 -31.41 19.72 2.97
CA ILE A 171 -30.89 21.08 3.02
C ILE A 171 -30.98 21.66 1.61
N VAL A 172 -32.02 22.47 1.37
CA VAL A 172 -32.12 23.34 0.19
C VAL A 172 -31.09 24.46 0.34
N ASN A 173 -29.87 24.23 -0.15
CA ASN A 173 -28.89 25.30 -0.28
C ASN A 173 -28.99 25.93 -1.68
N ASN A 174 -29.71 27.06 -1.74
CA ASN A 174 -29.50 28.06 -2.78
C ASN A 174 -28.08 28.63 -2.61
N CYS A 175 -27.12 28.12 -3.37
CA CYS A 175 -25.84 28.78 -3.58
C CYS A 175 -25.61 28.96 -5.08
N SER A 176 -26.09 30.11 -5.55
CA SER A 176 -25.69 30.72 -6.81
C SER A 176 -24.23 31.18 -6.69
N ALA A 177 -23.29 30.37 -7.17
CA ALA A 177 -21.93 30.82 -7.41
C ALA A 177 -21.82 31.32 -8.86
N LYS A 178 -21.95 32.64 -9.02
CA LYS A 178 -21.50 33.35 -10.23
C LYS A 178 -19.99 33.17 -10.36
N PHE A 179 -19.54 32.30 -11.26
CA PHE A 179 -18.16 32.29 -11.71
C PHE A 179 -17.93 33.46 -12.67
N SER A 180 -17.23 34.48 -12.18
CA SER A 180 -16.64 35.54 -13.00
C SER A 180 -15.45 34.97 -13.78
N ARG A 181 -15.60 34.93 -15.10
CA ARG A 181 -14.65 34.89 -16.24
C ARG A 181 -13.26 34.20 -16.10
N PRO A 182 -12.83 33.45 -17.13
CA PRO A 182 -11.52 32.81 -17.18
C PRO A 182 -10.38 33.79 -17.53
N ILE A 183 -9.24 33.63 -16.85
CA ILE A 183 -7.95 34.20 -17.27
C ILE A 183 -7.42 33.35 -18.43
N ALA A 184 -7.40 33.93 -19.63
CA ALA A 184 -6.82 33.32 -20.81
C ALA A 184 -5.28 33.40 -20.75
N PHE A 185 -4.62 32.25 -20.59
CA PHE A 185 -3.17 32.14 -20.74
C PHE A 185 -2.81 32.11 -22.23
N LEU A 186 -1.99 33.08 -22.65
CA LEU A 186 -1.54 33.29 -24.02
C LEU A 186 -0.68 32.11 -24.52
N ARG A 187 -1.16 31.42 -25.56
CA ARG A 187 -0.35 30.58 -26.44
C ARG A 187 0.56 31.47 -27.29
N ARG A 188 1.87 31.48 -27.06
CA ARG A 188 2.84 31.89 -28.09
C ARG A 188 3.26 30.68 -28.92
N LYS A 189 2.75 30.65 -30.15
CA LYS A 189 3.29 29.86 -31.27
C LYS A 189 4.70 30.40 -31.60
N PHE A 190 5.68 29.52 -31.73
CA PHE A 190 6.75 29.73 -32.69
C PHE A 190 6.88 28.48 -33.56
N THR A 191 6.54 28.65 -34.83
CA THR A 191 6.81 27.68 -35.88
C THR A 191 7.56 28.41 -36.98
N ARG A 192 8.72 27.86 -37.33
CA ARG A 192 9.34 27.72 -38.66
C ARG A 192 10.77 28.27 -38.83
N ILE A 193 11.69 27.30 -38.93
CA ILE A 193 12.56 26.96 -40.08
C ILE A 193 13.36 28.10 -40.73
N MET A 194 14.71 27.96 -40.74
CA MET A 194 15.53 28.22 -41.94
C MET A 194 16.95 27.60 -41.85
N VAL A 195 17.17 26.48 -42.57
CA VAL A 195 18.09 26.29 -43.72
C VAL A 195 19.56 26.81 -43.66
N ILE A 196 20.50 25.84 -43.69
CA ILE A 196 21.77 25.67 -44.46
C ILE A 196 22.93 26.69 -44.32
N ARG A 197 24.14 26.22 -43.96
CA ARG A 197 25.30 26.07 -44.89
C ARG A 197 26.54 25.41 -44.25
N TRP A 198 27.15 24.55 -45.06
CA TRP A 198 28.44 23.90 -44.89
C TRP A 198 29.61 24.89 -45.01
N ARG A 199 30.66 24.65 -44.22
CA ARG A 199 32.05 24.53 -44.68
C ARG A 199 32.87 23.75 -43.65
#